data_AF-A0A957V3D9-F1
#
_entry.id   AF-A0A957V3D9-F1
#
_cell.length_a   1.000
_cell.length_b   1.000
_cell.length_c   1.000
_cell.angle_alpha   90.00
_cell.angle_beta   90.00
_cell.angle_gamma   90.00
#
_symmetry.space_group_name_H-M   'P 1'
#
loop_
_entity.id
_entity.type
_entity.pdbx_description
1 polymer ?
#
loop_
_entity_poly.entity_id
_entity_poly.type
_entity_poly.pdbx_seq_one_letter_code
_entity_poly.pdbx_strand_id
1 'polypeptide(L)' 'FFETQLPLIPLGRLGTPQDIARAATFLCSDDAAFITGAVLTVDGGESAK' A
#
# COMPACT_ATOMS: atom_id res chain seq x y z
N PHE A 1 -18.40 9.10 2.73
CA PHE A 1 -17.58 7.87 2.66
C PHE A 1 -16.09 8.21 2.54
N PHE A 2 -15.65 8.90 1.49
CA PHE A 2 -14.23 9.23 1.33
C PHE A 2 -13.69 10.25 2.35
N GLU A 3 -14.48 11.25 2.71
CA GLU A 3 -14.06 12.27 3.70
C GLU A 3 -13.81 11.71 5.11
N THR A 4 -14.51 10.64 5.50
CA THR A 4 -14.37 10.03 6.83
C THR A 4 -13.12 9.16 6.94
N GLN A 5 -12.52 8.78 5.81
CA GLN A 5 -11.34 7.91 5.77
C GLN A 5 -10.03 8.71 5.81
N LEU A 6 -10.03 9.96 5.33
CA LEU A 6 -8.83 10.79 5.27
C LEU A 6 -8.11 10.95 6.63
N PRO A 7 -8.80 11.17 7.76
CA PRO A 7 -8.15 11.27 9.08
C PRO A 7 -7.52 9.95 9.55
N LEU A 8 -7.97 8.81 9.01
CA LEU A 8 -7.47 7.49 9.37
C LEU A 8 -6.17 7.15 8.67
N ILE A 9 -5.88 7.76 7.51
CA ILE A 9 -4.68 7.50 6.71
C ILE A 9 -3.56 8.48 7.09
N PRO A 10 -2.46 8.05 7.75
CA PRO A 10 -1.32 8.92 8.08
C PRO A 10 -0.74 9.68 6.89
N LEU A 11 -0.74 9.07 5.70
CA LEU A 11 -0.27 9.70 4.47
C LEU A 11 -1.13 10.90 4.00
N GLY A 12 -2.31 11.11 4.60
CA GLY A 12 -3.15 12.29 4.36
C GLY A 12 -3.83 12.34 2.99
N ARG A 13 -3.84 11.23 2.24
CA ARG A 13 -4.55 11.11 0.96
C ARG A 13 -5.14 9.73 0.79
N LEU A 14 -6.16 9.63 -0.06
CA LEU A 14 -6.66 8.33 -0.50
C LEU A 14 -5.64 7.62 -1.39
N GLY A 15 -5.65 6.29 -1.31
CA GLY A 15 -4.94 5.43 -2.25
C GLY A 15 -5.50 5.59 -3.67
N THR A 16 -4.62 5.41 -4.64
CA THR A 16 -4.95 5.37 -6.07
C THR A 16 -4.67 3.97 -6.61
N PRO A 17 -5.29 3.57 -7.74
CA PRO A 17 -4.95 2.30 -8.40
C PRO A 17 -3.44 2.16 -8.68
N GLN A 18 -2.75 3.27 -8.95
CA GLN A 18 -1.32 3.28 -9.21
C GLN A 18 -0.47 2.95 -7.97
N ASP A 19 -0.97 3.19 -6.76
CA ASP A 19 -0.27 2.79 -5.53
C ASP A 19 -0.17 1.26 -5.42
N ILE A 20 -1.27 0.56 -5.71
CA ILE A 20 -1.32 -0.90 -5.74
C ILE A 20 -0.53 -1.46 -6.92
N ALA A 21 -0.70 -0.87 -8.12
CA ALA A 21 -0.01 -1.34 -9.32
C ALA A 21 1.51 -1.31 -9.16
N ARG A 22 2.07 -0.25 -8.55
CA ARG A 22 3.51 -0.16 -8.28
C ARG A 22 3.98 -1.23 -7.29
N ALA A 23 3.24 -1.46 -6.20
CA ALA A 23 3.58 -2.49 -5.22
C ALA A 23 3.52 -3.90 -5.81
N ALA A 24 2.48 -4.19 -6.60
CA ALA A 24 2.37 -5.46 -7.32
C ALA A 24 3.51 -5.64 -8.34
N THR A 25 3.85 -4.58 -9.09
CA THR A 25 4.95 -4.61 -10.07
C THR A 25 6.28 -4.89 -9.38
N PHE A 26 6.54 -4.29 -8.21
CA PHE A 26 7.72 -4.58 -7.40
C PHE A 26 7.75 -6.05 -6.94
N LEU A 27 6.65 -6.57 -6.39
CA LEU A 27 6.60 -7.98 -5.95
C LEU A 27 6.77 -8.98 -7.11
N CYS A 28 6.46 -8.57 -8.33
CA CYS A 28 6.67 -9.36 -9.54
C CYS A 28 8.03 -9.12 -10.23
N SER A 29 8.87 -8.21 -9.72
CA SER A 29 10.19 -7.92 -10.31
C SER A 29 11.29 -8.77 -9.67
N ASP A 30 12.46 -8.80 -10.33
CA ASP A 30 13.65 -9.47 -9.81
C ASP A 30 14.15 -8.85 -8.49
N ASP A 31 13.79 -7.60 -8.20
CA ASP A 31 14.17 -6.93 -6.94
C ASP A 31 13.51 -7.57 -5.71
N ALA A 32 12.40 -8.28 -5.90
CA ALA A 32 11.69 -9.01 -4.85
C ALA A 32 12.05 -10.50 -4.77
N ALA A 33 13.12 -10.96 -5.46
CA ALA A 33 13.43 -12.39 -5.63
C ALA A 33 13.61 -13.20 -4.33
N PHE A 34 13.90 -12.55 -3.19
CA PHE A 34 14.04 -13.20 -1.89
C PHE A 34 12.85 -12.99 -0.95
N ILE A 35 11.79 -12.34 -1.42
CA ILE A 35 10.57 -12.08 -0.65
C ILE A 35 9.56 -13.19 -0.97
N THR A 36 9.25 -14.00 0.03
CA THR A 36 8.20 -15.04 -0.07
C THR A 36 7.49 -15.20 1.26
N GLY A 37 6.20 -15.54 1.22
CA GLY A 37 5.36 -15.71 2.42
C GLY A 37 5.07 -14.42 3.20
N ALA A 38 5.42 -13.25 2.64
CA ALA A 38 5.21 -11.95 3.28
C ALA A 38 3.97 -11.25 2.72
N VAL A 39 3.29 -10.47 3.58
CA VAL A 39 2.20 -9.57 3.20
C VAL A 39 2.75 -8.15 3.14
N LEU A 40 2.68 -7.50 1.98
CA LEU A 40 2.99 -6.09 1.81
C LEU A 40 1.71 -5.25 1.93
N THR A 41 1.52 -4.62 3.08
CA THR A 41 0.39 -3.71 3.29
C THR A 41 0.61 -2.39 2.55
N VAL A 42 -0.39 -1.95 1.78
CA VAL A 42 -0.35 -0.71 0.98
C VAL A 42 -1.61 0.11 1.27
N ASP A 43 -1.64 0.78 2.42
CA ASP A 43 -2.83 1.46 2.95
C ASP A 43 -2.55 2.91 3.42
N GLY A 44 -1.39 3.47 3.05
CA GLY A 44 -0.97 4.80 3.49
C GLY A 44 -0.75 4.91 5.01
N GLY A 45 -0.57 3.79 5.71
CA GLY A 45 -0.28 3.71 7.14
C GLY A 45 -1.50 3.50 8.03
N GLU A 46 -2.68 3.24 7.48
CA GLU A 46 -3.92 3.04 8.25
C GLU A 46 -3.78 1.91 9.29
N SER A 47 -3.16 0.78 8.92
CA SER A 47 -2.97 -0.39 9.80
C SER A 47 -1.82 -0.23 10.80
N ALA A 48 -1.04 0.84 10.73
CA ALA A 48 0.13 1.06 11.59
C ALA A 48 -0.16 1.91 12.84
N LYS A 49 -1.43 2.31 13.04
CA LYS A 49 -1.89 3.10 14.18
C LYS A 49 -2.14 2.26 15.43
#